data_AF-A0A6I0DGU8-F1
#
_entry.id   AF-A0A6I0DGU8-F1
#
_cell.length_a   1.000
_cell.length_b   1.000
_cell.length_c   1.000
_cell.angle_alpha   90.00
_cell.angle_beta   90.00
_cell.angle_gamma   90.00
#
_symmetry.space_group_name_H-M   'P 1'
#
loop_
_entity.id
_entity.type
_entity.pdbx_description
1 polymer ?
#
loop_
_entity_poly.entity_id
_entity_poly.type
_entity_poly.pdbx_seq_one_letter_code
_entity_poly.pdbx_strand_id
1 'polypeptide(L)' 'MREEQLWREWYAWFPVKPVDDGLYWLEIVWRRRNPQTGRWEYRSFRSDHEKDVEAALREI' A
#
# COMPACT_ATOMS: atom_id res chain seq x y z
N MET A 1 -5.60 22.21 -6.80
CA MET A 1 -5.51 20.74 -6.65
C MET A 1 -4.98 20.47 -5.26
N ARG A 2 -5.68 19.69 -4.42
CA ARG A 2 -5.20 19.39 -3.05
C ARG A 2 -4.02 18.43 -3.17
N GLU A 3 -2.86 18.79 -2.61
CA GLU A 3 -1.61 18.02 -2.67
C GLU A 3 -1.75 16.56 -2.23
N GLU A 4 -2.75 16.26 -1.41
CA GLU A 4 -3.11 14.94 -0.92
C GLU A 4 -3.56 13.98 -2.04
N GLN A 5 -3.90 14.47 -3.23
CA GLN A 5 -4.39 13.64 -4.35
C GLN A 5 -3.25 12.96 -5.14
N LEU A 6 -2.01 13.40 -4.95
CA LEU A 6 -0.83 12.81 -5.57
C LEU A 6 -0.35 11.63 -4.74
N TRP A 7 0.17 10.60 -5.40
CA TRP A 7 0.88 9.52 -4.72
C TRP A 7 2.13 10.06 -4.06
N ARG A 8 2.28 9.81 -2.77
CA ARG A 8 3.47 10.15 -2.00
C ARG A 8 3.91 8.96 -1.17
N GLU A 9 5.21 8.85 -0.95
CA GLU A 9 5.77 7.84 -0.07
C GLU A 9 5.28 8.08 1.37
N TRP A 10 4.93 7.00 2.05
CA TRP A 10 4.47 7.05 3.42
C TRP A 10 4.79 5.73 4.13
N TYR A 11 5.26 5.81 5.36
CA TYR A 11 5.58 4.62 6.15
C TYR A 11 4.34 4.09 6.89
N ALA A 12 4.00 2.82 6.65
CA ALA A 12 2.82 2.15 7.18
C ALA A 12 2.96 1.71 8.63
N TRP A 13 2.85 2.66 9.55
CA TRP A 13 2.88 2.43 11.00
C TRP A 13 1.71 1.55 11.52
N PHE A 14 0.66 1.39 10.73
CA PHE A 14 -0.50 0.52 11.00
C PHE A 14 -0.81 -0.36 9.78
N PRO A 15 -1.56 -1.46 9.94
CA PRO A 15 -1.89 -2.33 8.83
C PRO A 15 -2.69 -1.57 7.77
N VAL A 16 -2.20 -1.58 6.53
CA VAL A 16 -2.87 -1.00 5.37
C VAL A 16 -3.17 -2.10 4.36
N LYS A 17 -4.29 -1.96 3.65
CA LYS A 17 -4.64 -2.85 2.53
C LYS A 17 -4.54 -2.04 1.24
N PRO A 18 -3.46 -2.19 0.46
CA PRO A 18 -3.35 -1.61 -0.85
C PRO A 18 -4.48 -2.04 -1.77
N VAL A 19 -4.80 -1.21 -2.76
CA VAL A 19 -5.88 -1.48 -3.71
C VAL A 19 -5.60 -2.71 -4.59
N ASP A 20 -4.33 -3.10 -4.72
CA ASP A 20 -3.86 -4.14 -5.63
C ASP A 20 -3.33 -5.38 -4.89
N ASP A 21 -3.62 -5.56 -3.58
CA ASP A 21 -2.81 -6.48 -2.74
C ASP A 21 -3.41 -6.94 -1.37
N GLY A 22 -2.61 -7.70 -0.61
CA GLY A 22 -2.85 -8.17 0.76
C GLY A 22 -2.74 -7.11 1.88
N LEU A 23 -2.58 -7.54 3.13
CA LEU A 23 -2.44 -6.66 4.30
C LEU A 23 -0.95 -6.39 4.58
N TYR A 24 -0.55 -5.11 4.61
CA TYR A 24 0.84 -4.66 4.76
C TYR A 24 1.01 -3.88 6.07
N TRP A 25 2.11 -4.11 6.79
CA TRP A 25 2.43 -3.39 8.03
C TRP A 25 3.95 -3.19 8.14
N LEU A 26 4.37 -2.02 8.65
CA LEU A 26 5.77 -1.62 8.89
C LEU A 26 6.63 -1.45 7.62
N GLU A 27 6.01 -1.00 6.52
CA GLU A 27 6.70 -0.80 5.24
C GLU A 27 6.45 0.58 4.62
N ILE A 28 7.33 1.00 3.71
CA ILE A 28 7.09 2.18 2.88
C ILE A 28 6.06 1.79 1.80
N VAL A 29 4.99 2.57 1.70
CA VAL A 29 3.92 2.42 0.71
C VAL A 29 3.65 3.76 0.02
N TRP A 30 3.14 3.72 -1.21
CA TRP A 30 2.56 4.91 -1.81
C TRP A 30 1.19 5.15 -1.17
N ARG A 31 0.91 6.40 -0.81
CA ARG A 31 -0.38 6.82 -0.26
C ARG A 31 -0.92 8.02 -1.03
N ARG A 32 -2.22 8.03 -1.33
CA ARG A 32 -2.96 9.20 -1.84
C ARG A 32 -4.37 9.27 -1.28
N ARG A 33 -4.99 10.43 -1.33
CA ARG A 33 -6.39 10.64 -1.01
C ARG A 33 -7.22 10.67 -2.29
N ASN A 34 -8.12 9.70 -2.44
CA ASN A 34 -8.99 9.63 -3.60
C ASN A 34 -9.86 10.91 -3.68
N PRO A 35 -9.82 11.65 -4.80
CA PRO A 35 -10.52 12.92 -4.93
C PRO A 35 -12.05 12.78 -4.98
N GLN A 36 -12.57 11.62 -5.39
CA GLN A 36 -14.00 11.34 -5.53
C GLN A 36 -14.60 10.82 -4.22
N THR A 37 -13.90 9.91 -3.54
CA THR A 37 -14.42 9.25 -2.33
C THR A 37 -13.89 9.84 -1.03
N GLY A 38 -12.81 10.62 -1.08
CA GLY A 38 -12.14 11.21 0.07
C GLY A 38 -11.35 10.21 0.94
N ARG A 39 -11.33 8.93 0.56
CA ARG A 39 -10.66 7.84 1.29
C ARG A 39 -9.17 7.77 0.95
N TRP A 40 -8.38 7.22 1.87
CA TRP A 40 -6.99 6.90 1.60
C TRP A 40 -6.88 5.64 0.76
N GLU A 41 -6.05 5.72 -0.26
CA GLU A 41 -5.64 4.59 -1.10
C GLU A 41 -4.15 4.37 -0.91
N TYR A 42 -3.76 3.10 -0.99
CA TYR A 42 -2.40 2.66 -0.76
C TYR A 42 -1.93 1.78 -1.92
N ARG A 43 -0.64 1.83 -2.26
CA ARG A 43 0.02 0.92 -3.19
C ARG A 43 1.34 0.43 -2.59
N SER A 44 1.59 -0.87 -2.72
CA SER A 44 2.87 -1.47 -2.31
C SER A 44 3.99 -1.02 -3.27
N PHE A 45 5.22 -0.96 -2.76
CA PHE A 45 6.43 -0.83 -3.58
C PHE A 45 6.92 -2.17 -4.12
N ARG A 46 6.44 -3.26 -3.53
CA ARG A 46 6.90 -4.60 -3.88
C ARG A 46 6.43 -4.99 -5.27
N SER A 47 7.32 -5.63 -6.01
CA SER A 47 6.99 -6.32 -7.26
C SER A 47 6.12 -7.54 -6.99
N ASP A 48 5.39 -8.01 -8.02
CA ASP A 48 4.54 -9.20 -7.87
C ASP A 48 5.35 -10.44 -7.45
N HIS A 49 6.60 -10.55 -7.90
CA HIS A 49 7.50 -11.63 -7.47
C HIS A 49 7.80 -11.61 -5.96
N GLU A 50 8.06 -10.44 -5.38
CA GLU A 50 8.29 -10.33 -3.92
C GLU A 50 7.04 -10.67 -3.12
N LYS A 51 5.85 -10.35 -3.66
CA LYS A 51 4.57 -10.72 -3.04
C LYS A 51 4.37 -12.23 -3.07
N ASP A 52 4.68 -12.88 -4.19
CA ASP A 52 4.59 -14.33 -4.35
C ASP A 52 5.54 -15.07 -3.39
N VAL A 53 6.77 -14.58 -3.24
CA VAL A 53 7.74 -15.13 -2.28
C VAL A 53 7.26 -14.98 -0.84
N GLU A 54 6.74 -13.81 -0.45
CA GLU A 54 6.20 -13.62 0.90
C GLU A 54 4.97 -14.51 1.16
N ALA A 55 4.08 -14.65 0.16
CA ALA A 55 2.92 -15.52 0.27
C ALA A 55 3.34 -16.98 0.52
N ALA A 56 4.33 -17.48 -0.23
CA ALA A 56 4.88 -18.83 -0.06
C ALA A 56 5.56 -19.03 1.30
N LEU A 57 6.20 -18.00 1.86
CA LEU A 57 6.83 -18.06 3.19
C LEU A 57 5.83 -18.08 4.35
N ARG A 58 4.60 -17.58 4.16
CA ARG A 58 3.54 -17.58 5.20
C ARG A 58 2.84 -18.93 5.37
N GLU A 59 3.06 -19.89 4.49
CA GLU A 59 2.41 -21.22 4.52
C GLU A 59 3.14 -22.25 5.41
N ILE A 60 4.03 -21.81 6.32
CA ILE A 60 4.81 -22.68 7.24
C ILE A 60 4.34 -22.51 8.68
#